data_AF-F5R9S8-F1
#
_entry.id   AF-F5R9S8-F1
#
_cell.length_a   1.000
_cell.length_b   1.000
_cell.length_c   1.000
_cell.angle_alpha   90.00
_cell.angle_beta   90.00
_cell.angle_gamma   90.00
#
_symmetry.space_group_name_H-M   'P 1'
#
loop_
_entity.id
_entity.type
_entity.pdbx_description
1 polymer ?
#
loop_
_entity_poly.entity_id
_entity_poly.type
_entity_poly.pdbx_seq_one_letter_code
_entity_poly.pdbx_strand_id
1 'polypeptide(L)'
;MSTLVGQTAPDFTENAVWGDNEFRPFTLSDGRGRYTVLFFYPLDFTYVCPSELIAFERRMSEFARRNVDVVGCSIDSAYTHLAWKRTPYGDGGVGPLSYPLIADMTHAVSRAYGVEGPAGISLRGTFLIDRDGIVQHQIVNNLALGRDIDELLRVIDALQHTELHGEVCPAGWQKGRKAMTPSDRGVAAYLAEHSDML
;
A
#
# COMPACT_ATOMS: atom_id res chain seq x y z
N MET A 1 -5.30 -10.62 16.80
CA MET A 1 -5.24 -9.50 15.85
C MET A 1 -6.54 -9.49 15.08
N SER A 2 -7.31 -8.42 15.20
CA SER A 2 -8.47 -8.16 14.35
C SER A 2 -7.99 -7.60 13.01
N THR A 3 -8.63 -8.03 11.92
CA THR A 3 -8.46 -7.40 10.60
C THR A 3 -8.80 -5.91 10.68
N LEU A 4 -8.06 -5.04 9.99
CA LEU A 4 -8.40 -3.62 9.89
C LEU A 4 -9.37 -3.31 8.74
N VAL A 5 -9.61 -4.27 7.84
CA VAL A 5 -10.53 -4.09 6.71
C VAL A 5 -11.93 -3.71 7.21
N GLY A 6 -12.48 -2.63 6.65
CA GLY A 6 -13.77 -2.05 7.04
C GLY A 6 -13.70 -1.11 8.25
N GLN A 7 -12.53 -0.90 8.84
CA GLN A 7 -12.34 0.02 9.97
C GLN A 7 -11.66 1.31 9.52
N THR A 8 -11.88 2.40 10.27
CA THR A 8 -11.10 3.63 10.14
C THR A 8 -9.63 3.31 10.33
N ALA A 9 -8.79 3.71 9.36
CA ALA A 9 -7.35 3.54 9.44
C ALA A 9 -6.81 4.26 10.69
N PRO A 10 -6.00 3.59 11.54
CA PRO A 10 -5.37 4.23 12.69
C PRO A 10 -4.57 5.46 12.25
N ASP A 11 -4.92 6.61 12.80
CA ASP A 11 -4.26 7.87 12.47
C ASP A 11 -2.92 7.99 13.20
N PHE A 12 -1.99 8.73 12.61
CA PHE A 12 -0.68 9.01 13.19
C PHE A 12 -0.08 10.28 12.59
N THR A 13 0.81 10.91 13.35
CA THR A 13 1.71 11.96 12.87
C THR A 13 3.14 11.58 13.22
N GLU A 14 3.98 11.36 12.22
CA GLU A 14 5.38 10.94 12.42
C GLU A 14 6.31 11.71 11.50
N ASN A 15 7.60 11.75 11.84
CA ASN A 15 8.62 12.33 10.98
C ASN A 15 8.81 11.49 9.72
N ALA A 16 8.95 12.14 8.57
CA ALA A 16 9.20 11.48 7.31
C ALA A 16 10.32 12.17 6.52
N VAL A 17 11.03 11.40 5.70
CA VAL A 17 11.82 11.97 4.60
C VAL A 17 10.98 11.97 3.34
N TRP A 18 10.78 13.15 2.75
CA TRP A 18 9.95 13.33 1.57
C TRP A 18 10.71 13.13 0.27
N GLY A 19 10.01 13.15 -0.86
CA GLY A 19 10.58 12.95 -2.19
C GLY A 19 11.69 13.94 -2.55
N ASP A 20 11.59 15.17 -2.06
CA ASP A 20 12.59 16.23 -2.16
C ASP A 20 13.76 16.09 -1.16
N ASN A 21 13.80 15.00 -0.40
CA ASN A 21 14.80 14.69 0.64
C ASN A 21 14.76 15.60 1.87
N GLU A 22 13.70 16.37 2.05
CA GLU A 22 13.48 17.19 3.24
C GLU A 22 12.77 16.40 4.34
N PHE A 23 13.07 16.76 5.59
CA PHE A 23 12.40 16.19 6.76
C PHE A 23 11.18 17.02 7.13
N ARG A 24 9.99 16.41 7.08
CA ARG A 24 8.74 17.05 7.49
C ARG A 24 7.80 16.00 8.10
N PRO A 25 6.94 16.41 9.04
CA PRO A 25 5.92 15.50 9.57
C PRO A 25 4.97 15.06 8.45
N PHE A 26 4.49 13.84 8.57
CA PHE A 26 3.40 13.29 7.78
C PHE A 26 2.28 12.91 8.73
N THR A 27 1.07 13.38 8.46
CA THR A 27 -0.14 12.97 9.16
C THR A 27 -1.05 12.24 8.19
N LEU A 28 -1.51 11.03 8.54
CA LEU A 28 -2.37 10.26 7.63
C LEU A 28 -3.69 10.97 7.35
N SER A 29 -4.30 11.59 8.37
CA SER A 29 -5.56 12.33 8.21
C SER A 29 -5.47 13.59 7.34
N ASP A 30 -4.29 14.16 7.10
CA ASP A 30 -4.11 15.26 6.13
C ASP A 30 -4.36 14.79 4.68
N GLY A 31 -4.32 13.47 4.44
CA GLY A 31 -4.59 12.83 3.15
C GLY A 31 -6.06 12.52 2.87
N ARG A 32 -6.98 12.82 3.81
CA ARG A 32 -8.42 12.53 3.62
C ARG A 32 -8.95 13.14 2.33
N GLY A 33 -9.87 12.43 1.68
CA GLY A 33 -10.36 12.76 0.34
C GLY A 33 -9.52 12.17 -0.81
N ARG A 34 -8.36 11.56 -0.53
CA ARG A 34 -7.56 10.79 -1.49
C ARG A 34 -7.37 9.35 -1.02
N TYR A 35 -7.15 8.43 -1.95
CA TYR A 35 -6.75 7.07 -1.60
C TYR A 35 -5.31 7.07 -1.14
N THR A 36 -4.98 6.25 -0.15
CA THR A 36 -3.60 6.09 0.33
C THR A 36 -3.22 4.62 0.37
N VAL A 37 -2.07 4.29 -0.19
CA VAL A 37 -1.36 3.03 0.05
C VAL A 37 -0.33 3.30 1.14
N LEU A 38 -0.55 2.74 2.32
CA LEU A 38 0.44 2.69 3.38
C LEU A 38 1.09 1.31 3.39
N PHE A 39 2.39 1.25 3.16
CA PHE A 39 3.12 -0.01 3.12
C PHE A 39 4.27 -0.03 4.12
N PHE A 40 4.35 -1.10 4.89
CA PHE A 40 5.40 -1.34 5.87
C PHE A 40 6.48 -2.23 5.27
N TYR A 41 7.72 -1.99 5.66
CA TYR A 41 8.82 -2.89 5.35
C TYR A 41 9.71 -3.08 6.60
N PRO A 42 10.41 -4.21 6.73
CA PRO A 42 11.10 -4.55 7.96
C PRO A 42 12.19 -3.56 8.39
N LEU A 43 13.17 -3.32 7.52
CA LEU A 43 14.38 -2.54 7.81
C LEU A 43 15.03 -2.00 6.52
N ASP A 44 15.61 -0.81 6.63
CA ASP A 44 16.57 -0.24 5.67
C ASP A 44 17.82 -1.13 5.52
N PHE A 45 18.53 -1.02 4.39
CA PHE A 45 19.78 -1.74 4.11
C PHE A 45 19.71 -3.27 4.25
N THR A 46 18.53 -3.85 4.00
CA THR A 46 18.33 -5.31 3.97
C THR A 46 18.00 -5.80 2.55
N TYR A 47 17.51 -7.04 2.40
CA TYR A 47 17.55 -7.77 1.12
C TYR A 47 16.33 -7.55 0.23
N VAL A 48 15.12 -7.87 0.70
CA VAL A 48 13.89 -7.77 -0.11
C VAL A 48 13.34 -6.34 -0.13
N CYS A 49 13.52 -5.59 0.97
CA CYS A 49 13.06 -4.22 1.10
C CYS A 49 13.42 -3.29 -0.08
N PRO A 50 14.70 -3.19 -0.53
CA PRO A 50 15.04 -2.29 -1.63
C PRO A 50 14.29 -2.65 -2.91
N SER A 51 14.07 -3.94 -3.18
CA SER A 51 13.33 -4.35 -4.37
C SER A 51 11.88 -3.84 -4.37
N GLU A 52 11.22 -3.84 -3.21
CA GLU A 52 9.84 -3.35 -3.08
C GLU A 52 9.76 -1.84 -3.19
N LEU A 53 10.64 -1.10 -2.51
CA LEU A 53 10.68 0.36 -2.59
C LEU A 53 10.92 0.82 -4.04
N ILE A 54 11.89 0.21 -4.73
CA ILE A 54 12.15 0.51 -6.14
C ILE A 54 10.97 0.11 -7.04
N ALA A 55 10.28 -1.00 -6.74
CA ALA A 55 9.11 -1.44 -7.51
C ALA A 55 7.92 -0.49 -7.39
N PHE A 56 7.70 0.12 -6.22
CA PHE A 56 6.75 1.21 -6.02
C PHE A 56 7.17 2.45 -6.82
N GLU A 57 8.43 2.89 -6.69
CA GLU A 57 8.95 4.06 -7.41
C GLU A 57 8.73 3.95 -8.92
N ARG A 58 9.07 2.80 -9.51
CA ARG A 58 8.89 2.54 -10.96
C ARG A 58 7.43 2.61 -11.44
N ARG A 59 6.47 2.55 -10.52
CA ARG A 59 5.03 2.56 -10.79
C ARG A 59 4.33 3.82 -10.26
N MET A 60 5.06 4.82 -9.76
CA MET A 60 4.46 6.06 -9.22
C MET A 60 3.55 6.77 -10.23
N SER A 61 3.83 6.68 -11.53
CA SER A 61 2.94 7.20 -12.58
C SER A 61 1.60 6.47 -12.65
N GLU A 62 1.55 5.17 -12.38
CA GLU A 62 0.33 4.38 -12.34
C GLU A 62 -0.52 4.67 -11.10
N PHE A 63 0.11 4.92 -9.95
CA PHE A 63 -0.58 5.39 -8.74
C PHE A 63 -1.14 6.81 -8.94
N ALA A 64 -0.36 7.73 -9.53
CA ALA A 64 -0.79 9.09 -9.82
C ALA A 64 -2.00 9.12 -10.77
N ARG A 65 -2.03 8.28 -11.81
CA ARG A 65 -3.18 8.15 -12.72
C ARG A 65 -4.46 7.69 -12.02
N ARG A 66 -4.33 6.99 -10.89
CA ARG A 66 -5.44 6.52 -10.05
C ARG A 66 -5.74 7.47 -8.89
N ASN A 67 -5.03 8.59 -8.78
CA ASN A 67 -5.15 9.55 -7.67
C ASN A 67 -4.96 8.85 -6.29
N VAL A 68 -3.89 8.05 -6.20
CA VAL A 68 -3.52 7.31 -4.99
C VAL A 68 -2.17 7.80 -4.50
N ASP A 69 -2.11 8.21 -3.23
CA ASP A 69 -0.87 8.52 -2.54
C ASP A 69 -0.19 7.24 -2.08
N VAL A 70 1.14 7.17 -2.16
CA VAL A 70 1.94 6.03 -1.70
C VAL A 70 2.82 6.50 -0.55
N VAL A 71 2.89 5.72 0.53
CA VAL A 71 3.65 6.05 1.74
C VAL A 71 4.34 4.80 2.26
N GLY A 72 5.67 4.84 2.39
CA GLY A 72 6.45 3.76 2.99
C GLY A 72 6.66 3.99 4.48
N CYS A 73 6.75 2.94 5.27
CA CYS A 73 6.97 3.03 6.71
C CYS A 73 7.89 1.89 7.21
N SER A 74 8.84 2.22 8.07
CA SER A 74 9.58 1.23 8.87
C SER A 74 9.99 1.84 10.20
N ILE A 75 10.61 1.05 11.06
CA ILE A 75 11.08 1.50 12.38
C ILE A 75 12.39 2.30 12.34
N ASP A 76 13.03 2.41 11.16
CA ASP A 76 14.29 3.14 11.00
C ASP A 76 14.10 4.66 11.17
N SER A 77 15.21 5.35 11.43
CA SER A 77 15.20 6.81 11.54
C SER A 77 15.09 7.50 10.17
N ALA A 78 14.54 8.71 10.13
CA ALA A 78 14.49 9.51 8.89
C ALA A 78 15.89 9.79 8.31
N TYR A 79 16.92 9.83 9.17
CA TYR A 79 18.31 9.97 8.74
C TYR A 79 18.82 8.71 8.02
N THR A 80 18.45 7.53 8.52
CA THR A 80 18.75 6.23 7.87
C THR A 80 18.10 6.18 6.49
N HIS A 81 16.82 6.57 6.40
CA HIS A 81 16.09 6.64 5.13
C HIS A 81 16.78 7.56 4.13
N LEU A 82 17.17 8.78 4.56
CA LEU A 82 17.86 9.72 3.69
C LEU A 82 19.22 9.18 3.23
N ALA A 83 19.97 8.53 4.13
CA ALA A 83 21.24 7.89 3.77
C ALA A 83 21.02 6.77 2.73
N TRP A 84 19.97 5.97 2.87
CA TRP A 84 19.66 4.90 1.94
C TRP A 84 19.20 5.40 0.57
N LYS A 85 18.39 6.47 0.53
CA LYS A 85 18.03 7.19 -0.70
C LYS A 85 19.25 7.77 -1.44
N ARG A 86 20.27 8.19 -0.70
CA ARG A 86 21.53 8.71 -1.25
C ARG A 86 22.50 7.61 -1.70
N THR A 87 22.27 6.37 -1.26
CA THR A 87 23.12 5.23 -1.63
C THR A 87 22.79 4.79 -3.07
N PRO A 88 23.78 4.63 -3.97
CA PRO A 88 23.56 4.13 -5.32
C PRO A 88 23.00 2.70 -5.35
N TYR A 89 22.26 2.36 -6.42
CA TYR A 89 21.73 0.99 -6.60
C TYR A 89 22.81 -0.09 -6.58
N GLY A 90 23.97 0.19 -7.18
CA GLY A 90 25.11 -0.75 -7.23
C GLY A 90 25.67 -1.10 -5.86
N ASP A 91 25.42 -0.25 -4.86
CA ASP A 91 25.90 -0.40 -3.48
C ASP A 91 24.78 -0.87 -2.52
N GLY A 92 23.65 -1.34 -3.06
CA GLY A 92 22.50 -1.81 -2.26
C GLY A 92 21.56 -0.70 -1.78
N GLY A 93 21.67 0.50 -2.35
CA GLY A 93 20.77 1.61 -2.09
C GLY A 93 19.45 1.55 -2.87
N VAL A 94 18.52 2.44 -2.50
CA VAL A 94 17.21 2.59 -3.18
C VAL A 94 17.14 3.79 -4.12
N GLY A 95 18.21 4.59 -4.19
CA GLY A 95 18.24 5.79 -5.03
C GLY A 95 17.13 6.80 -4.68
N PRO A 96 16.82 7.74 -5.58
CA PRO A 96 15.75 8.70 -5.35
C PRO A 96 14.39 7.98 -5.33
N LEU A 97 13.63 8.23 -4.27
CA LEU A 97 12.24 7.80 -4.12
C LEU A 97 11.38 9.06 -4.03
N SER A 98 10.31 9.14 -4.82
CA SER A 98 9.47 10.34 -4.93
C SER A 98 8.43 10.47 -3.82
N TYR A 99 8.16 9.38 -3.10
CA TYR A 99 7.15 9.28 -2.06
C TYR A 99 7.77 9.33 -0.65
N PRO A 100 7.00 9.71 0.39
CA PRO A 100 7.52 9.82 1.75
C PRO A 100 7.83 8.46 2.38
N LEU A 101 8.89 8.43 3.17
CA LEU A 101 9.23 7.32 4.08
C LEU A 101 9.08 7.77 5.54
N ILE A 102 8.14 7.16 6.24
CA ILE A 102 7.84 7.38 7.66
C ILE A 102 8.88 6.67 8.53
N ALA A 103 9.40 7.41 9.50
CA ALA A 103 10.32 6.92 10.52
C ALA A 103 9.58 6.57 11.82
N ASP A 104 9.07 5.34 11.93
CA ASP A 104 8.30 4.83 13.08
C ASP A 104 9.23 4.35 14.22
N MET A 105 10.13 5.22 14.69
CA MET A 105 11.13 4.89 15.71
C MET A 105 10.52 4.52 17.07
N THR A 106 9.27 4.91 17.33
CA THR A 106 8.54 4.53 18.54
C THR A 106 7.80 3.21 18.39
N HIS A 107 7.74 2.68 17.17
CA HIS A 107 6.99 1.50 16.73
C HIS A 107 5.47 1.66 16.93
N ALA A 108 5.00 2.88 17.20
CA ALA A 108 3.59 3.15 17.46
C ALA A 108 2.72 2.87 16.24
N VAL A 109 3.19 3.23 15.04
CA VAL A 109 2.45 3.01 13.79
C VAL A 109 2.40 1.52 13.48
N SER A 110 3.53 0.82 13.55
CA SER A 110 3.63 -0.61 13.26
C SER A 110 2.78 -1.45 14.22
N ARG A 111 2.68 -1.06 15.50
CA ARG A 111 1.76 -1.68 16.46
C ARG A 111 0.30 -1.34 16.18
N ALA A 112 -0.03 -0.09 15.89
CA ALA A 112 -1.40 0.34 15.58
C ALA A 112 -1.96 -0.39 14.36
N TYR A 113 -1.12 -0.65 13.36
CA TYR A 113 -1.46 -1.42 12.17
C TYR A 113 -1.31 -2.94 12.36
N GLY A 114 -0.87 -3.40 13.53
CA GLY A 114 -0.77 -4.82 13.88
C GLY A 114 0.26 -5.60 13.06
N VAL A 115 1.31 -4.93 12.59
CA VAL A 115 2.35 -5.53 11.73
C VAL A 115 3.70 -5.67 12.42
N GLU A 116 3.89 -5.16 13.63
CA GLU A 116 5.11 -5.41 14.40
C GLU A 116 5.25 -6.91 14.71
N GLY A 117 6.34 -7.51 14.23
CA GLY A 117 6.69 -8.90 14.50
C GLY A 117 7.48 -9.08 15.80
N PRO A 118 7.74 -10.33 16.22
CA PRO A 118 8.41 -10.62 17.50
C PRO A 118 9.82 -10.04 17.66
N ALA A 119 10.48 -9.74 16.53
CA ALA A 119 11.83 -9.14 16.51
C ALA A 119 11.82 -7.61 16.63
N GLY A 120 10.65 -6.98 16.85
CA GLY A 120 10.51 -5.52 16.91
C GLY A 120 10.61 -4.84 15.55
N ILE A 121 10.50 -5.59 14.45
CA ILE A 121 10.48 -5.07 13.08
C ILE A 121 9.13 -5.37 12.43
N SER A 122 8.74 -4.56 11.47
CA SER A 122 7.47 -4.73 10.78
C SER A 122 7.50 -5.90 9.80
N LEU A 123 6.45 -6.70 9.80
CA LEU A 123 6.13 -7.58 8.68
C LEU A 123 5.84 -6.73 7.43
N ARG A 124 5.79 -7.37 6.26
CA ARG A 124 5.52 -6.70 4.98
C ARG A 124 4.02 -6.43 4.82
N GLY A 125 3.52 -5.51 5.62
CA GLY A 125 2.13 -5.06 5.62
C GLY A 125 1.85 -4.06 4.50
N THR A 126 0.68 -4.09 3.89
CA THR A 126 0.20 -3.06 2.96
C THR A 126 -1.29 -2.86 3.15
N PHE A 127 -1.68 -1.59 3.27
CA PHE A 127 -3.02 -1.15 3.57
C PHE A 127 -3.46 -0.18 2.47
N LEU A 128 -4.54 -0.52 1.77
CA LEU A 128 -5.24 0.41 0.89
C LEU A 128 -6.33 1.10 1.70
N ILE A 129 -6.21 2.41 1.82
CA ILE A 129 -7.07 3.29 2.60
C ILE A 129 -7.85 4.15 1.60
N ASP A 130 -9.17 4.18 1.72
CA ASP A 130 -10.03 4.96 0.82
C ASP A 130 -10.09 6.46 1.18
N ARG A 131 -10.89 7.20 0.42
CA ARG A 131 -11.06 8.66 0.57
C ARG A 131 -11.70 9.06 1.89
N ASP A 132 -12.53 8.18 2.46
CA ASP A 132 -13.14 8.35 3.78
C ASP A 132 -12.22 7.85 4.90
N GLY A 133 -11.02 7.39 4.53
CA GLY A 133 -9.97 6.80 5.33
C GLY A 133 -10.38 5.54 6.10
N ILE A 134 -11.17 4.71 5.44
CA ILE A 134 -11.47 3.33 5.81
C ILE A 134 -10.45 2.41 5.11
N VAL A 135 -9.95 1.40 5.81
CA VAL A 135 -9.09 0.38 5.22
C VAL A 135 -9.95 -0.56 4.37
N GLN A 136 -9.70 -0.60 3.06
CA GLN A 136 -10.45 -1.44 2.11
C GLN A 136 -9.73 -2.75 1.77
N HIS A 137 -8.41 -2.75 1.87
CA HIS A 137 -7.60 -3.94 1.61
C HIS A 137 -6.39 -3.97 2.53
N GLN A 138 -6.05 -5.17 3.00
CA GLN A 138 -4.89 -5.45 3.83
C GLN A 138 -4.22 -6.73 3.35
N ILE A 139 -2.91 -6.68 3.15
CA ILE A 139 -2.06 -7.85 2.94
C ILE A 139 -0.88 -7.79 3.90
N VAL A 140 -0.51 -8.92 4.51
CA VAL A 140 0.65 -9.02 5.40
C VAL A 140 1.47 -10.24 5.00
N ASN A 141 2.61 -9.98 4.37
CA ASN A 141 3.55 -11.02 3.99
C ASN A 141 4.60 -11.25 5.09
N ASN A 142 5.05 -12.51 5.21
CA ASN A 142 6.21 -12.82 6.03
C ASN A 142 7.50 -12.26 5.38
N LEU A 143 8.58 -12.16 6.15
CA LEU A 143 9.78 -11.39 5.81
C LEU A 143 10.45 -11.78 4.49
N ALA A 144 10.39 -13.05 4.08
CA ALA A 144 11.01 -13.54 2.85
C ALA A 144 10.15 -13.36 1.59
N LEU A 145 8.88 -12.95 1.73
CA LEU A 145 7.90 -12.91 0.65
C LEU A 145 7.66 -11.46 0.20
N GLY A 146 8.33 -11.05 -0.86
CA GLY A 146 8.07 -9.74 -1.49
C GLY A 146 6.63 -9.61 -2.00
N ARG A 147 6.12 -8.38 -2.03
CA ARG A 147 4.79 -8.05 -2.55
C ARG A 147 4.79 -7.96 -4.08
N ASP A 148 3.62 -8.25 -4.65
CA ASP A 148 3.33 -7.93 -6.03
C ASP A 148 2.61 -6.57 -6.09
N ILE A 149 3.27 -5.57 -6.71
CA ILE A 149 2.73 -4.22 -6.83
C ILE A 149 1.65 -4.15 -7.91
N ASP A 150 1.69 -5.05 -8.90
CA ASP A 150 0.69 -5.09 -9.98
C ASP A 150 -0.64 -5.65 -9.45
N GLU A 151 -0.60 -6.58 -8.50
CA GLU A 151 -1.79 -7.02 -7.77
C GLU A 151 -2.41 -5.88 -6.94
N LEU A 152 -1.57 -5.05 -6.29
CA LEU A 152 -2.08 -3.88 -5.57
C LEU A 152 -2.76 -2.89 -6.52
N LEU A 153 -2.18 -2.62 -7.69
CA LEU A 153 -2.81 -1.77 -8.72
C LEU A 153 -4.15 -2.36 -9.18
N ARG A 154 -4.24 -3.68 -9.35
CA ARG A 154 -5.48 -4.38 -9.69
C ARG A 154 -6.56 -4.21 -8.61
N VAL A 155 -6.19 -4.32 -7.34
CA VAL A 155 -7.13 -4.12 -6.21
C VAL A 155 -7.59 -2.67 -6.13
N ILE A 156 -6.71 -1.70 -6.37
CA ILE A 156 -7.08 -0.27 -6.46
C ILE A 156 -8.10 -0.05 -7.58
N ASP A 157 -7.84 -0.60 -8.78
CA ASP A 157 -8.77 -0.48 -9.90
C ASP A 157 -10.14 -1.10 -9.57
N ALA A 158 -10.16 -2.23 -8.85
CA ALA A 158 -11.39 -2.90 -8.45
C ALA A 158 -12.18 -2.05 -7.46
N LEU A 159 -11.53 -1.53 -6.41
CA LEU A 159 -12.16 -0.65 -5.43
C LEU A 159 -12.78 0.57 -6.12
N GLN A 160 -12.01 1.29 -6.93
CA GLN A 160 -12.50 2.46 -7.64
C GLN A 160 -13.65 2.15 -8.61
N HIS A 161 -13.62 0.98 -9.26
CA HIS A 161 -14.74 0.54 -10.11
C HIS A 161 -16.02 0.33 -9.29
N THR A 162 -15.90 -0.36 -8.14
CA THR A 162 -17.06 -0.62 -7.27
C THR A 162 -17.66 0.66 -6.70
N GLU A 163 -16.84 1.61 -6.28
CA GLU A 163 -17.30 2.91 -5.76
C GLU A 163 -17.95 3.78 -6.84
N LEU A 164 -17.44 3.73 -8.08
CA LEU A 164 -17.94 4.56 -9.18
C LEU A 164 -19.24 4.00 -9.79
N HIS A 165 -19.38 2.68 -9.89
CA HIS A 165 -20.48 2.05 -10.65
C HIS A 165 -21.48 1.29 -9.78
N GLY A 166 -21.18 0.99 -8.51
CA GLY A 166 -22.01 0.14 -7.65
C GLY A 166 -22.05 -1.34 -8.09
N GLU A 167 -21.17 -1.73 -9.01
CA GLU A 167 -20.96 -3.12 -9.41
C GLU A 167 -19.96 -3.83 -8.48
N VAL A 168 -19.88 -5.15 -8.53
CA VAL A 168 -18.86 -5.94 -7.84
C VAL A 168 -17.89 -6.58 -8.82
N CYS A 169 -16.62 -6.67 -8.41
CA CYS A 169 -15.54 -7.21 -9.23
C CYS A 169 -15.33 -8.70 -8.94
N PRO A 170 -15.54 -9.61 -9.91
CA PRO A 170 -15.34 -11.05 -9.75
C PRO A 170 -13.88 -11.47 -9.46
N ALA A 171 -13.66 -12.76 -9.19
CA ALA A 171 -12.32 -13.31 -8.97
C ALA A 171 -11.40 -13.02 -10.16
N GLY A 172 -10.18 -12.56 -9.88
CA GLY A 172 -9.21 -12.20 -10.92
C GLY A 172 -9.59 -11.00 -11.79
N TRP A 173 -10.64 -10.23 -11.43
CA TRP A 173 -11.07 -9.08 -12.23
C TRP A 173 -9.92 -8.08 -12.45
N GLN A 174 -9.83 -7.57 -13.67
CA GLN A 174 -8.90 -6.54 -14.10
C GLN A 174 -9.67 -5.43 -14.80
N LYS A 175 -9.15 -4.20 -14.75
CA LYS A 175 -9.75 -3.03 -15.39
C LYS A 175 -10.09 -3.31 -16.86
N GLY A 176 -11.34 -3.01 -17.24
CA GLY A 176 -11.88 -3.26 -18.57
C GLY A 176 -12.55 -4.63 -18.77
N ARG A 177 -12.41 -5.56 -17.82
CA ARG A 177 -13.19 -6.81 -17.81
C ARG A 177 -14.61 -6.57 -17.31
N LYS A 178 -15.53 -7.45 -17.70
CA LYS A 178 -16.93 -7.41 -17.26
C LYS A 178 -16.99 -7.57 -15.74
N ALA A 179 -17.57 -6.59 -15.07
CA ALA A 179 -17.96 -6.67 -13.66
C ALA A 179 -19.40 -7.21 -13.54
N MET A 180 -19.80 -7.51 -12.30
CA MET A 180 -21.06 -8.18 -12.00
C MET A 180 -21.99 -7.25 -11.22
N THR A 181 -23.25 -7.19 -11.62
CA THR A 181 -24.27 -6.45 -10.85
C THR A 181 -24.61 -7.23 -9.57
N PRO A 182 -24.60 -6.60 -8.38
CA PRO A 182 -24.84 -7.29 -7.11
C PRO A 182 -26.34 -7.58 -6.88
N SER A 183 -26.89 -8.49 -7.68
CA SER A 183 -28.25 -9.02 -7.55
C SER A 183 -28.31 -10.46 -8.05
N ASP A 184 -29.26 -11.26 -7.57
CA ASP A 184 -29.40 -12.66 -7.98
C ASP A 184 -29.46 -12.83 -9.51
N ARG A 185 -30.18 -11.95 -10.19
CA ARG A 185 -30.26 -11.93 -11.67
C ARG A 185 -28.93 -11.52 -12.32
N GLY A 186 -28.25 -10.53 -11.75
CA GLY A 186 -26.95 -10.06 -12.24
C GLY A 186 -25.87 -11.13 -12.12
N VAL A 187 -25.85 -11.85 -11.00
CA VAL A 187 -24.95 -12.98 -10.77
C VAL A 187 -25.24 -14.12 -11.74
N ALA A 188 -26.50 -14.52 -11.88
CA ALA A 188 -26.89 -15.59 -12.81
C ALA A 188 -26.52 -15.25 -14.27
N ALA A 189 -26.76 -14.01 -14.70
CA ALA A 189 -26.39 -13.55 -16.04
C ALA A 189 -24.87 -13.58 -16.26
N TYR A 190 -24.09 -13.09 -15.28
CA TYR A 190 -22.63 -13.10 -15.36
C TYR A 190 -22.08 -14.54 -15.47
N LEU A 191 -22.53 -15.45 -14.60
CA LEU A 191 -22.05 -16.82 -14.55
C LEU A 191 -22.45 -17.66 -15.76
N ALA A 192 -23.60 -17.39 -16.37
CA ALA A 192 -24.04 -18.05 -17.61
C ALA A 192 -23.07 -17.78 -18.78
N GLU A 193 -22.39 -16.63 -18.78
CA GLU A 193 -21.49 -16.22 -19.85
C GLU A 193 -20.01 -16.44 -19.53
N HIS A 194 -19.62 -16.44 -18.25
CA HIS A 194 -18.21 -16.34 -17.85
C HIS A 194 -17.69 -17.47 -16.96
N SER A 195 -18.51 -18.45 -16.59
CA SER A 195 -18.12 -19.49 -15.62
C SER A 195 -16.93 -20.36 -16.05
N ASP A 196 -16.77 -20.64 -17.35
CA ASP A 196 -15.64 -21.43 -17.88
C ASP A 196 -14.28 -20.70 -17.82
N MET A 197 -14.28 -19.38 -17.57
CA MET A 197 -13.08 -18.54 -17.54
C MET A 197 -12.62 -18.14 -16.12
N LEU A 198 -13.38 -18.54 -15.10
CA LEU A 198 -13.07 -18.30 -13.68
C LEU A 198 -12.17 -19.41 -13.13
#